data_AF-A0A8T6H3P3-F1
#
_entry.id   AF-A0A8T6H3P3-F1
#
_cell.length_a   1.000
_cell.length_b   1.000
_cell.length_c   1.000
_cell.angle_alpha   90.00
_cell.angle_beta   90.00
_cell.angle_gamma   90.00
#
_symmetry.space_group_name_H-M   'P 1'
#
loop_
_entity.id
_entity.type
_entity.pdbx_description
1 polymer ?
#
loop_
_entity_poly.entity_id
_entity_poly.type
_entity_poly.pdbx_seq_one_letter_code
_entity_poly.pdbx_strand_id
1 'polypeptide(L)'
;MYKGLKLFALALLVTLLPAVSLAQLSCDEPPAPFNDEALLTNWQRVWNLTDVCKSAEGVFYEIMSGGVGRDGIPPIDNPQFDDQATADLWLHANSPVIALEIDGIARAYPLAILTRHEIANDVIGDTPVAVTFCPLCNSAIVFDRRVGGDTLRFGVSGLLRNSDLIMWDDLTQSLWQQLTGEGIVGAHTGTLLDIVPSQLVGYGAFKAQYPQGEVLSTQGRFYGSNPYVNYDSSERPFLFMGAPDGRLMATERVLGAAIGDVRVAYPFAVLAESVVVNDRLAERDVVAIWQPGAFSALDAAHIDQSRDVGMAALFDRQVDGRTLAFGVEDGQIVDAETGSVWNIFGSSTSGELAGAQLQAINAFPHFWFAWAAFYPDTLLYGYQPPSAETMARLELDPILGDPDAPVTLIEYGAYGCHACKFWHEEGIVEALLEEFGGQVNFVYRDIPIIVPPYSQRAAEVAQCALDQGNEQFWTMHDAIFVQADQGKASAEDLIQLGGAAGLDEAALRSCYEAGTHVATVQFDHDRGAALGIRSTPTFVIGGRTIDGASPESLRAALQAELDTE
;
A
#
# COMPACT_ATOMS: atom_id res chain seq x y z
N MET A 1 -2.64 -37.98 45.60
CA MET A 1 -2.62 -37.07 46.78
C MET A 1 -2.30 -35.68 46.28
N TYR A 2 -3.26 -34.77 46.39
CA TYR A 2 -3.17 -33.34 46.08
C TYR A 2 -2.14 -32.64 46.97
N LYS A 3 -1.39 -31.69 46.41
CA LYS A 3 -0.77 -30.47 47.02
C LYS A 3 0.20 -29.87 45.97
N GLY A 4 0.13 -28.62 45.54
CA GLY A 4 -0.74 -27.50 45.87
C GLY A 4 -0.65 -26.47 44.75
N LEU A 5 -1.82 -25.99 44.34
CA LEU A 5 -2.01 -24.94 43.34
C LEU A 5 -1.75 -23.59 44.03
N LYS A 6 -0.70 -22.86 43.65
CA LYS A 6 -0.56 -21.45 44.00
C LYS A 6 -1.32 -20.63 42.96
N LEU A 7 -2.50 -20.14 43.35
CA LEU A 7 -3.18 -19.06 42.62
C LEU A 7 -2.29 -17.81 42.70
N PHE A 8 -1.77 -17.36 41.55
CA PHE A 8 -1.40 -15.96 41.38
C PHE A 8 -2.69 -15.19 41.09
N ALA A 9 -3.14 -14.42 42.08
CA ALA A 9 -4.19 -13.44 41.87
C ALA A 9 -3.57 -12.29 41.07
N LEU A 10 -3.87 -12.23 39.76
CA LEU A 10 -3.62 -11.06 38.94
C LEU A 10 -4.59 -9.97 39.42
N ALA A 11 -4.11 -9.05 40.25
CA ALA A 11 -4.85 -7.85 40.57
C ALA A 11 -4.90 -7.01 39.28
N LEU A 12 -6.06 -6.99 38.62
CA LEU A 12 -6.38 -5.98 37.61
C LEU A 12 -6.34 -4.61 38.31
N LEU A 13 -5.22 -3.90 38.21
CA LEU A 13 -5.20 -2.47 38.41
C LEU A 13 -5.89 -1.88 37.17
N VAL A 14 -7.21 -1.68 37.25
CA VAL A 14 -7.91 -0.81 36.32
C VAL A 14 -7.50 0.61 36.69
N THR A 15 -6.45 1.10 36.06
CA THR A 15 -6.18 2.53 36.02
C THR A 15 -7.36 3.16 35.28
N LEU A 16 -8.19 3.88 36.02
CA LEU A 16 -9.16 4.81 35.47
C LEU A 16 -8.35 5.91 34.77
N LEU A 17 -8.03 5.68 33.49
CA LEU A 17 -7.74 6.78 32.57
C LEU A 17 -8.89 7.79 32.72
N PRO A 18 -8.62 9.10 32.81
CA PRO A 18 -9.70 10.06 32.66
C PRO A 18 -10.33 9.73 31.32
N ALA A 19 -11.63 9.39 31.33
CA ALA A 19 -12.40 9.29 30.11
C ALA A 19 -12.26 10.65 29.44
N VAL A 20 -11.37 10.74 28.44
CA VAL A 20 -11.45 11.78 27.44
C VAL A 20 -12.85 11.59 26.89
N SER A 21 -13.73 12.49 27.26
CA SER A 21 -15.05 12.58 26.67
C SER A 21 -14.79 12.86 25.19
N LEU A 22 -14.68 11.80 24.38
CA LEU A 22 -14.96 11.86 22.97
C LEU A 22 -16.34 12.49 22.90
N ALA A 23 -16.40 13.78 22.57
CA ALA A 23 -17.66 14.43 22.28
C ALA A 23 -18.38 13.49 21.31
N GLN A 24 -19.57 13.01 21.69
CA GLN A 24 -20.37 12.16 20.81
C GLN A 24 -20.46 12.88 19.48
N LEU A 25 -19.88 12.27 18.45
CA LEU A 25 -19.97 12.69 17.06
C LEU A 25 -21.45 12.91 16.75
N SER A 26 -21.83 14.17 16.67
CA SER A 26 -23.20 14.56 16.36
C SER A 26 -23.43 14.28 14.88
N CYS A 27 -24.35 13.38 14.55
CA CYS A 27 -24.77 13.17 13.16
C CYS A 27 -25.20 14.46 12.43
N ASP A 28 -25.63 15.48 13.19
CA ASP A 28 -26.06 16.76 12.63
C ASP A 28 -24.88 17.61 12.14
N GLU A 29 -23.66 17.31 12.62
CA GLU A 29 -22.38 17.89 12.21
C GLU A 29 -21.35 16.75 12.04
N PRO A 30 -21.42 15.98 10.94
CA PRO A 30 -20.45 14.91 10.70
C PRO A 30 -19.02 15.49 10.81
N PRO A 31 -18.08 14.78 11.45
CA PRO A 31 -16.73 15.28 11.65
C PRO A 31 -16.15 15.63 10.29
N ALA A 32 -15.54 16.81 10.15
CA ALA A 32 -15.02 17.30 8.88
C ALA A 32 -14.14 16.23 8.19
N PRO A 33 -14.64 15.53 7.15
CA PRO A 33 -13.90 14.43 6.54
C PRO A 33 -12.97 14.88 5.43
N PHE A 34 -12.53 16.13 5.39
CA PHE A 34 -11.87 16.61 4.19
C PHE A 34 -10.72 17.51 4.57
N ASN A 35 -9.55 17.22 4.00
CA ASN A 35 -8.48 18.19 3.78
C ASN A 35 -8.89 19.36 2.85
N ASP A 36 -10.19 19.56 2.63
CA ASP A 36 -10.79 20.52 1.70
C ASP A 36 -12.10 21.12 2.28
N GLU A 37 -12.03 22.38 2.73
CA GLU A 37 -13.19 23.13 3.24
C GLU A 37 -14.32 23.33 2.20
N ALA A 38 -13.99 23.28 0.89
CA ALA A 38 -14.97 23.45 -0.17
C ALA A 38 -15.88 22.21 -0.33
N LEU A 39 -15.35 21.02 -0.03
CA LEU A 39 -16.14 19.79 0.05
C LEU A 39 -17.10 19.81 1.23
N LEU A 40 -16.64 20.23 2.41
CA LEU A 40 -17.47 20.36 3.61
C LEU A 40 -18.68 21.26 3.35
N THR A 41 -18.43 22.42 2.75
CA THR A 41 -19.47 23.43 2.50
C THR A 41 -20.55 22.93 1.54
N ASN A 42 -20.24 21.94 0.69
CA ASN A 42 -21.15 21.43 -0.34
C ASN A 42 -21.65 20.01 -0.11
N TRP A 43 -21.20 19.32 0.95
CA TRP A 43 -21.52 17.92 1.18
C TRP A 43 -23.02 17.66 1.17
N GLN A 44 -23.79 18.33 2.01
CA GLN A 44 -25.26 18.16 2.11
C GLN A 44 -25.99 18.51 0.81
N ARG A 45 -25.39 19.33 -0.06
CA ARG A 45 -25.95 19.69 -1.37
C ARG A 45 -25.71 18.59 -2.40
N VAL A 46 -24.55 17.96 -2.38
CA VAL A 46 -24.16 16.91 -3.33
C VAL A 46 -24.67 15.54 -2.90
N TRP A 47 -24.64 15.26 -1.60
CA TRP A 47 -24.91 13.96 -0.98
C TRP A 47 -26.16 14.04 -0.10
N ASN A 48 -27.24 14.56 -0.67
CA ASN A 48 -28.47 14.91 0.05
C ASN A 48 -29.34 13.70 0.44
N LEU A 49 -29.06 12.51 -0.10
CA LEU A 49 -29.72 11.25 0.29
C LEU A 49 -28.85 10.39 1.21
N THR A 50 -27.57 10.71 1.35
CA THR A 50 -26.62 9.93 2.14
C THR A 50 -26.89 10.08 3.64
N ASP A 51 -27.26 8.97 4.28
CA ASP A 51 -27.42 8.89 5.74
C ASP A 51 -26.04 8.81 6.43
N VAL A 52 -25.46 9.95 6.79
CA VAL A 52 -24.13 10.04 7.43
C VAL A 52 -24.07 9.43 8.84
N CYS A 53 -25.22 9.26 9.51
CA CYS A 53 -25.26 8.52 10.78
C CYS A 53 -24.89 7.06 10.62
N LYS A 54 -25.05 6.52 9.41
CA LYS A 54 -24.59 5.19 9.05
C LYS A 54 -23.24 5.35 8.38
N SER A 55 -22.18 5.07 9.12
CA SER A 55 -20.82 5.11 8.62
C SER A 55 -19.98 4.06 9.33
N ALA A 56 -18.97 3.55 8.63
CA ALA A 56 -17.92 2.77 9.25
C ALA A 56 -17.16 3.64 10.27
N GLU A 57 -16.73 3.03 11.37
CA GLU A 57 -16.01 3.75 12.43
C GLU A 57 -14.73 4.40 11.88
N GLY A 58 -14.48 5.66 12.23
CA GLY A 58 -13.28 6.39 11.82
C GLY A 58 -13.19 6.77 10.34
N VAL A 59 -14.07 6.25 9.48
CA VAL A 59 -13.93 6.35 8.01
C VAL A 59 -13.78 7.77 7.49
N PHE A 60 -14.43 8.74 8.13
CA PHE A 60 -14.36 10.13 7.71
C PHE A 60 -12.96 10.74 7.84
N TYR A 61 -12.11 10.25 8.75
CA TYR A 61 -10.72 10.70 8.86
C TYR A 61 -9.81 10.12 7.77
N GLU A 62 -10.29 9.12 7.03
CA GLU A 62 -9.54 8.40 6.01
C GLU A 62 -9.93 8.81 4.58
N ILE A 63 -11.08 9.47 4.43
CA ILE A 63 -11.58 9.93 3.14
C ILE A 63 -10.90 11.26 2.76
N MET A 64 -10.59 11.43 1.47
CA MET A 64 -10.10 12.69 0.92
C MET A 64 -10.64 12.98 -0.48
N SER A 65 -10.43 14.22 -0.94
CA SER A 65 -10.73 14.64 -2.30
C SER A 65 -9.73 14.08 -3.32
N GLY A 66 -10.23 13.48 -4.39
CA GLY A 66 -9.46 13.17 -5.60
C GLY A 66 -9.25 14.38 -6.52
N GLY A 67 -9.79 15.54 -6.18
CA GLY A 67 -9.69 16.77 -6.98
C GLY A 67 -10.75 16.91 -8.09
N VAL A 68 -11.69 15.96 -8.19
CA VAL A 68 -12.85 16.01 -9.09
C VAL A 68 -14.14 15.90 -8.28
N GLY A 69 -15.23 16.48 -8.78
CA GLY A 69 -16.54 16.32 -8.16
C GLY A 69 -17.19 14.97 -8.50
N ARG A 70 -18.36 14.71 -7.91
CA ARG A 70 -19.23 13.57 -8.24
C ARG A 70 -19.46 13.45 -9.75
N ASP A 71 -19.16 12.27 -10.29
CA ASP A 71 -19.15 11.92 -11.73
C ASP A 71 -18.32 12.88 -12.61
N GLY A 72 -17.34 13.59 -12.03
CA GLY A 72 -16.36 14.38 -12.78
C GLY A 72 -15.50 13.52 -13.69
N ILE A 73 -15.32 12.25 -13.32
CA ILE A 73 -14.96 11.15 -14.21
C ILE A 73 -16.27 10.43 -14.53
N PRO A 74 -16.85 10.60 -15.73
CA PRO A 74 -18.18 10.11 -16.02
C PRO A 74 -18.17 8.59 -16.19
N PRO A 75 -18.96 7.82 -15.43
CA PRO A 75 -19.08 6.38 -15.67
C PRO A 75 -19.78 6.11 -17.01
N ILE A 76 -19.61 4.91 -17.54
CA ILE A 76 -20.31 4.46 -18.74
C ILE A 76 -21.59 3.75 -18.31
N ASP A 77 -22.73 4.34 -18.64
CA ASP A 77 -24.04 3.73 -18.46
C ASP A 77 -24.55 3.18 -19.81
N ASN A 78 -25.09 1.96 -19.81
CA ASN A 78 -25.56 1.26 -21.03
C ASN A 78 -24.47 1.11 -22.11
N PRO A 79 -23.34 0.45 -21.79
CA PRO A 79 -22.21 0.29 -22.70
C PRO A 79 -22.64 -0.35 -24.04
N GLN A 80 -21.92 0.03 -25.10
CA GLN A 80 -22.05 -0.56 -26.43
C GLN A 80 -20.80 -1.38 -26.71
N PHE A 81 -20.93 -2.42 -27.51
CA PHE A 81 -19.84 -3.35 -27.77
C PHE A 81 -19.57 -3.50 -29.26
N ASP A 82 -18.29 -3.59 -29.60
CA ASP A 82 -17.77 -3.87 -30.92
C ASP A 82 -17.38 -5.35 -31.00
N ASP A 83 -17.44 -5.92 -32.21
CA ASP A 83 -16.80 -7.20 -32.48
C ASP A 83 -15.27 -7.06 -32.46
N GLN A 84 -14.58 -8.20 -32.38
CA GLN A 84 -13.11 -8.21 -32.30
C GLN A 84 -12.44 -7.64 -33.56
N ALA A 85 -13.06 -7.81 -34.73
CA ALA A 85 -12.52 -7.26 -35.98
C ALA A 85 -12.51 -5.73 -35.97
N THR A 86 -13.51 -5.11 -35.37
CA THR A 86 -13.59 -3.66 -35.17
C THR A 86 -12.65 -3.20 -34.06
N ALA A 87 -12.56 -3.94 -32.95
CA ALA A 87 -11.63 -3.64 -31.87
C ALA A 87 -10.15 -3.73 -32.28
N ASP A 88 -9.81 -4.67 -33.17
CA ASP A 88 -8.46 -4.84 -33.74
C ASP A 88 -7.93 -3.61 -34.48
N LEU A 89 -8.81 -2.67 -34.85
CA LEU A 89 -8.42 -1.42 -35.52
C LEU A 89 -7.70 -0.44 -34.58
N TRP A 90 -7.82 -0.62 -33.26
CA TRP A 90 -7.28 0.33 -32.28
C TRP A 90 -6.68 -0.32 -31.02
N LEU A 91 -7.01 -1.59 -30.74
CA LEU A 91 -6.55 -2.30 -29.55
C LEU A 91 -5.44 -3.30 -29.90
N HIS A 92 -4.31 -3.24 -29.18
CA HIS A 92 -3.18 -4.13 -29.40
C HIS A 92 -3.36 -5.43 -28.64
N ALA A 93 -2.69 -6.51 -29.08
CA ALA A 93 -2.78 -7.83 -28.43
C ALA A 93 -2.39 -7.78 -26.95
N ASN A 94 -1.41 -6.95 -26.57
CA ASN A 94 -1.00 -6.82 -25.17
C ASN A 94 -1.76 -5.71 -24.42
N SER A 95 -2.70 -5.01 -25.07
CA SER A 95 -3.49 -4.00 -24.36
C SER A 95 -4.29 -4.67 -23.23
N PRO A 96 -4.21 -4.16 -21.99
CA PRO A 96 -4.88 -4.77 -20.85
C PRO A 96 -6.40 -4.57 -20.93
N VAL A 97 -7.14 -5.66 -20.70
CA VAL A 97 -8.60 -5.70 -20.65
C VAL A 97 -9.06 -6.47 -19.40
N ILE A 98 -10.14 -6.00 -18.77
CA ILE A 98 -10.88 -6.81 -17.82
C ILE A 98 -11.73 -7.78 -18.64
N ALA A 99 -11.47 -9.07 -18.49
CA ALA A 99 -12.18 -10.16 -19.15
C ALA A 99 -13.12 -10.85 -18.16
N LEU A 100 -14.38 -11.02 -18.56
CA LEU A 100 -15.35 -11.86 -17.85
C LEU A 100 -16.31 -12.53 -18.82
N GLU A 101 -16.92 -13.60 -18.35
CA GLU A 101 -17.93 -14.38 -19.07
C GLU A 101 -19.05 -14.74 -18.11
N ILE A 102 -20.29 -14.52 -18.55
CA ILE A 102 -21.51 -14.86 -17.80
C ILE A 102 -22.47 -15.53 -18.79
N ASP A 103 -22.90 -16.75 -18.48
CA ASP A 103 -23.90 -17.50 -19.25
C ASP A 103 -23.60 -17.60 -20.77
N GLY A 104 -22.33 -17.80 -21.12
CA GLY A 104 -21.81 -17.92 -22.48
C GLY A 104 -21.45 -16.59 -23.15
N ILE A 105 -21.69 -15.45 -22.49
CA ILE A 105 -21.47 -14.11 -23.05
C ILE A 105 -20.17 -13.56 -22.48
N ALA A 106 -19.11 -13.57 -23.29
CA ALA A 106 -17.80 -13.07 -22.92
C ALA A 106 -17.63 -11.60 -23.35
N ARG A 107 -17.14 -10.77 -22.43
CA ARG A 107 -16.88 -9.34 -22.68
C ARG A 107 -15.49 -8.93 -22.20
N ALA A 108 -14.87 -8.04 -22.98
CA ALA A 108 -13.62 -7.37 -22.63
C ALA A 108 -13.84 -5.87 -22.44
N TYR A 109 -13.32 -5.33 -21.35
CA TYR A 109 -13.39 -3.89 -21.00
C TYR A 109 -11.96 -3.34 -21.00
N PRO A 110 -11.52 -2.65 -22.07
CA PRO A 110 -10.15 -2.17 -22.16
C PRO A 110 -9.84 -1.11 -21.10
N LEU A 111 -8.69 -1.25 -20.41
CA LEU A 111 -8.25 -0.22 -19.47
C LEU A 111 -7.97 1.10 -20.16
N ALA A 112 -7.68 1.10 -21.47
CA ALA A 112 -7.61 2.32 -22.28
C ALA A 112 -8.88 3.20 -22.16
N ILE A 113 -10.05 2.56 -22.02
CA ILE A 113 -11.34 3.23 -21.79
C ILE A 113 -11.53 3.47 -20.29
N LEU A 114 -11.33 2.45 -19.46
CA LEU A 114 -11.63 2.55 -18.02
C LEU A 114 -10.70 3.52 -17.27
N THR A 115 -9.48 3.81 -17.74
CA THR A 115 -8.65 4.90 -17.18
C THR A 115 -9.30 6.29 -17.33
N ARG A 116 -10.31 6.44 -18.21
CA ARG A 116 -11.06 7.70 -18.44
C ARG A 116 -12.47 7.70 -17.87
N HIS A 117 -12.94 6.55 -17.37
CA HIS A 117 -14.33 6.35 -16.98
C HIS A 117 -14.50 5.67 -15.62
N GLU A 118 -13.51 4.88 -15.20
CA GLU A 118 -13.38 4.09 -13.97
C GLU A 118 -14.48 3.05 -13.72
N ILE A 119 -15.70 3.27 -14.19
CA ILE A 119 -16.85 2.39 -13.99
C ILE A 119 -17.62 2.25 -15.30
N ALA A 120 -18.01 1.02 -15.63
CA ALA A 120 -19.03 0.72 -16.64
C ALA A 120 -20.17 -0.09 -16.00
N ASN A 121 -21.38 0.48 -15.98
CA ASN A 121 -22.60 -0.18 -15.51
C ASN A 121 -23.24 -0.93 -16.67
N ASP A 122 -23.16 -2.25 -16.62
CA ASP A 122 -23.56 -3.14 -17.70
C ASP A 122 -24.62 -4.15 -17.25
N VAL A 123 -25.18 -4.87 -18.23
CA VAL A 123 -26.01 -6.04 -18.06
C VAL A 123 -25.53 -7.10 -19.06
N ILE A 124 -25.03 -8.22 -18.53
CA ILE A 124 -24.58 -9.38 -19.30
C ILE A 124 -25.59 -10.51 -19.07
N GLY A 125 -26.31 -10.89 -20.12
CA GLY A 125 -27.48 -11.75 -19.97
C GLY A 125 -28.52 -11.08 -19.06
N ASP A 126 -28.83 -11.71 -17.93
CA ASP A 126 -29.72 -11.16 -16.90
C ASP A 126 -28.96 -10.61 -15.67
N THR A 127 -27.63 -10.62 -15.70
CA THR A 127 -26.78 -10.22 -14.57
C THR A 127 -26.33 -8.77 -14.73
N PRO A 128 -26.82 -7.84 -13.89
CA PRO A 128 -26.37 -6.47 -13.91
C PRO A 128 -25.02 -6.36 -13.18
N VAL A 129 -24.02 -5.78 -13.82
CA VAL A 129 -22.64 -5.69 -13.28
C VAL A 129 -22.13 -4.26 -13.26
N ALA A 130 -21.28 -3.95 -12.28
CA ALA A 130 -20.43 -2.77 -12.28
C ALA A 130 -18.99 -3.23 -12.53
N VAL A 131 -18.45 -2.93 -13.71
CA VAL A 131 -17.05 -3.19 -14.05
C VAL A 131 -16.23 -1.98 -13.64
N THR A 132 -15.32 -2.16 -12.68
CA THR A 132 -14.62 -1.05 -12.03
C THR A 132 -13.12 -1.17 -12.20
N PHE A 133 -12.45 -0.04 -12.40
CA PHE A 133 -11.00 0.08 -12.42
C PHE A 133 -10.57 1.33 -11.66
N CYS A 134 -9.74 1.15 -10.64
CA CYS A 134 -9.04 2.25 -9.98
C CYS A 134 -7.59 2.33 -10.51
N PRO A 135 -7.26 3.35 -11.34
CA PRO A 135 -5.91 3.53 -11.86
C PRO A 135 -4.86 3.72 -10.77
N LEU A 136 -5.22 4.40 -9.67
CA LEU A 136 -4.27 4.69 -8.58
C LEU A 136 -3.85 3.45 -7.79
N CYS A 137 -4.69 2.41 -7.80
CA CYS A 137 -4.49 1.18 -7.03
C CYS A 137 -4.16 -0.03 -7.94
N ASN A 138 -4.20 0.15 -9.26
CA ASN A 138 -4.18 -0.92 -10.27
C ASN A 138 -5.25 -2.01 -10.00
N SER A 139 -6.36 -1.63 -9.37
CA SER A 139 -7.43 -2.54 -8.93
C SER A 139 -8.50 -2.64 -10.01
N ALA A 140 -8.77 -3.85 -10.51
CA ALA A 140 -9.78 -4.14 -11.51
C ALA A 140 -10.76 -5.19 -10.97
N ILE A 141 -11.96 -4.77 -10.56
CA ILE A 141 -12.94 -5.65 -9.89
C ILE A 141 -14.31 -5.47 -10.54
N VAL A 142 -15.04 -6.57 -10.67
CA VAL A 142 -16.41 -6.57 -11.16
C VAL A 142 -17.35 -6.97 -10.04
N PHE A 143 -18.41 -6.20 -9.85
CA PHE A 143 -19.44 -6.47 -8.84
C PHE A 143 -20.79 -6.75 -9.48
N ASP A 144 -21.57 -7.64 -8.88
CA ASP A 144 -23.01 -7.68 -9.10
C ASP A 144 -23.62 -6.46 -8.43
N ARG A 145 -24.40 -5.67 -9.20
CA ARG A 145 -24.98 -4.42 -8.70
C ARG A 145 -26.36 -4.59 -8.07
N ARG A 146 -26.80 -5.82 -7.78
CA ARG A 146 -28.04 -6.11 -7.05
C ARG A 146 -27.81 -6.07 -5.55
N VAL A 147 -28.53 -5.20 -4.84
CA VAL A 147 -28.46 -5.08 -3.39
C VAL A 147 -29.88 -4.99 -2.84
N GLY A 148 -30.25 -5.89 -1.92
CA GLY A 148 -31.56 -5.85 -1.27
C GLY A 148 -32.77 -5.99 -2.21
N GLY A 149 -32.57 -6.51 -3.42
CA GLY A 149 -33.62 -6.62 -4.45
C GLY A 149 -33.65 -5.46 -5.44
N ASP A 150 -32.90 -4.38 -5.18
CA ASP A 150 -32.73 -3.27 -6.11
C ASP A 150 -31.48 -3.47 -6.98
N THR A 151 -31.52 -2.92 -8.19
CA THR A 151 -30.37 -2.89 -9.09
C THR A 151 -29.79 -1.47 -9.09
N LEU A 152 -28.64 -1.30 -8.45
CA LEU A 152 -27.99 0.00 -8.27
C LEU A 152 -27.24 0.43 -9.54
N ARG A 153 -27.17 1.74 -9.82
CA ARG A 153 -26.19 2.31 -10.75
C ARG A 153 -25.06 2.93 -9.94
N PHE A 154 -23.82 2.55 -10.24
CA PHE A 154 -22.65 3.10 -9.57
C PHE A 154 -22.03 4.26 -10.36
N GLY A 155 -21.57 5.28 -9.64
CA GLY A 155 -20.78 6.36 -10.21
C GLY A 155 -19.49 6.62 -9.45
N VAL A 156 -18.68 7.53 -9.98
CA VAL A 156 -17.41 7.94 -9.39
C VAL A 156 -17.67 9.09 -8.43
N SER A 157 -17.37 8.92 -7.14
CA SER A 157 -17.71 9.97 -6.15
C SER A 157 -16.78 11.19 -6.24
N GLY A 158 -15.57 11.01 -6.78
CA GLY A 158 -14.47 11.96 -6.69
C GLY A 158 -13.74 11.93 -5.33
N LEU A 159 -14.12 11.02 -4.45
CA LEU A 159 -13.50 10.78 -3.15
C LEU A 159 -12.62 9.54 -3.20
N LEU A 160 -11.59 9.53 -2.36
CA LEU A 160 -10.64 8.44 -2.22
C LEU A 160 -10.49 8.04 -0.74
N ARG A 161 -10.20 6.77 -0.48
CA ARG A 161 -9.71 6.27 0.82
C ARG A 161 -8.55 5.32 0.55
N ASN A 162 -7.39 5.55 1.15
CA ASN A 162 -6.15 4.82 0.85
C ASN A 162 -5.77 4.87 -0.66
N SER A 163 -5.97 6.05 -1.29
CA SER A 163 -5.93 6.27 -2.75
C SER A 163 -6.97 5.51 -3.58
N ASP A 164 -7.76 4.63 -2.96
CA ASP A 164 -8.71 3.80 -3.66
C ASP A 164 -10.02 4.52 -3.92
N LEU A 165 -10.58 4.25 -5.11
CA LEU A 165 -11.81 4.83 -5.59
C LEU A 165 -12.95 4.57 -4.61
N ILE A 166 -13.64 5.64 -4.19
CA ILE A 166 -14.95 5.51 -3.56
C ILE A 166 -16.02 5.67 -4.63
N MET A 167 -16.83 4.64 -4.79
CA MET A 167 -18.00 4.65 -5.66
C MET A 167 -19.21 5.20 -4.91
N TRP A 168 -20.27 5.56 -5.65
CA TRP A 168 -21.54 5.94 -5.04
C TRP A 168 -22.73 5.35 -5.82
N ASP A 169 -23.85 5.05 -5.15
CA ASP A 169 -25.06 4.52 -5.81
C ASP A 169 -26.18 5.55 -6.02
N ASP A 170 -26.95 5.39 -7.09
CA ASP A 170 -28.00 6.34 -7.50
C ASP A 170 -29.26 6.38 -6.64
N LEU A 171 -29.60 5.28 -5.97
CA LEU A 171 -30.84 5.17 -5.19
C LEU A 171 -30.71 5.80 -3.80
N THR A 172 -29.62 5.51 -3.09
CA THR A 172 -29.42 5.90 -1.70
C THR A 172 -28.28 6.89 -1.52
N GLN A 173 -27.44 7.08 -2.54
CA GLN A 173 -26.19 7.83 -2.44
C GLN A 173 -25.28 7.30 -1.32
N SER A 174 -25.32 5.99 -1.04
CA SER A 174 -24.32 5.37 -0.19
C SER A 174 -22.97 5.41 -0.91
N LEU A 175 -21.91 5.50 -0.14
CA LEU A 175 -20.54 5.47 -0.61
C LEU A 175 -19.98 4.06 -0.40
N TRP A 176 -19.26 3.56 -1.39
CA TRP A 176 -18.79 2.17 -1.46
C TRP A 176 -17.31 2.13 -1.77
N GLN A 177 -16.54 1.34 -1.04
CA GLN A 177 -15.13 1.12 -1.34
C GLN A 177 -14.98 0.23 -2.58
N GLN A 178 -14.28 0.69 -3.61
CA GLN A 178 -14.05 -0.11 -4.81
C GLN A 178 -13.26 -1.38 -4.54
N LEU A 179 -12.19 -1.33 -3.75
CA LEU A 179 -11.31 -2.48 -3.52
C LEU A 179 -11.99 -3.59 -2.71
N THR A 180 -12.81 -3.26 -1.73
CA THR A 180 -13.48 -4.27 -0.86
C THR A 180 -14.91 -4.59 -1.28
N GLY A 181 -15.56 -3.71 -2.05
CA GLY A 181 -17.00 -3.79 -2.36
C GLY A 181 -17.91 -3.43 -1.19
N GLU A 182 -17.38 -2.87 -0.09
CA GLU A 182 -18.15 -2.56 1.11
C GLU A 182 -18.80 -1.17 1.04
N GLY A 183 -20.07 -1.07 1.45
CA GLY A 183 -20.71 0.21 1.76
C GLY A 183 -20.10 0.80 3.03
N ILE A 184 -19.55 2.01 2.96
CA ILE A 184 -18.77 2.64 4.04
C ILE A 184 -19.46 3.85 4.67
N VAL A 185 -20.36 4.50 3.94
CA VAL A 185 -21.18 5.63 4.43
C VAL A 185 -22.55 5.56 3.75
N GLY A 186 -23.63 5.83 4.48
CA GLY A 186 -24.99 5.84 3.96
C GLY A 186 -25.80 4.58 4.28
N ALA A 187 -26.94 4.44 3.61
CA ALA A 187 -27.94 3.42 3.89
C ALA A 187 -27.40 1.97 3.84
N HIS A 188 -26.39 1.72 3.01
CA HIS A 188 -25.77 0.41 2.81
C HIS A 188 -24.48 0.17 3.60
N THR A 189 -24.19 0.98 4.62
CA THR A 189 -23.01 0.78 5.47
C THR A 189 -22.91 -0.65 6.01
N GLY A 190 -21.74 -1.29 5.84
CA GLY A 190 -21.45 -2.67 6.24
C GLY A 190 -22.00 -3.74 5.27
N THR A 191 -22.63 -3.35 4.17
CA THR A 191 -23.07 -4.29 3.12
C THR A 191 -21.91 -4.56 2.17
N LEU A 192 -21.70 -5.82 1.79
CA LEU A 192 -20.72 -6.22 0.78
C LEU A 192 -21.41 -6.49 -0.55
N LEU A 193 -20.81 -6.01 -1.65
CA LEU A 193 -21.19 -6.41 -3.00
C LEU A 193 -20.63 -7.79 -3.33
N ASP A 194 -21.38 -8.58 -4.10
CA ASP A 194 -20.92 -9.85 -4.61
C ASP A 194 -19.92 -9.61 -5.75
N ILE A 195 -18.72 -10.18 -5.63
CA ILE A 195 -17.69 -10.11 -6.67
C ILE A 195 -18.03 -11.11 -7.78
N VAL A 196 -18.05 -10.62 -9.02
CA VAL A 196 -18.17 -11.43 -10.22
C VAL A 196 -16.77 -11.87 -10.68
N PRO A 197 -16.51 -13.18 -10.85
CA PRO A 197 -15.23 -13.67 -11.34
C PRO A 197 -14.83 -13.00 -12.66
N SER A 198 -13.63 -12.44 -12.67
CA SER A 198 -13.07 -11.70 -13.80
C SER A 198 -11.55 -11.75 -13.73
N GLN A 199 -10.87 -11.48 -14.85
CA GLN A 199 -9.42 -11.49 -14.92
C GLN A 199 -8.91 -10.26 -15.69
N LEU A 200 -7.82 -9.67 -15.21
CA LEU A 200 -7.09 -8.64 -15.95
C LEU A 200 -6.01 -9.31 -16.83
N VAL A 201 -6.21 -9.27 -18.14
CA VAL A 201 -5.38 -9.99 -19.12
C VAL A 201 -5.07 -9.13 -20.33
N GLY A 202 -4.14 -9.56 -21.18
CA GLY A 202 -3.96 -8.98 -22.51
C GLY A 202 -5.14 -9.30 -23.43
N TYR A 203 -5.53 -8.34 -24.27
CA TYR A 203 -6.60 -8.52 -25.26
C TYR A 203 -6.39 -9.75 -26.16
N GLY A 204 -5.16 -10.07 -26.54
CA GLY A 204 -4.82 -11.25 -27.35
C GLY A 204 -5.16 -12.56 -26.64
N ALA A 205 -4.96 -12.64 -25.32
CA ALA A 205 -5.36 -13.79 -24.52
C ALA A 205 -6.89 -13.91 -24.47
N PHE A 206 -7.59 -12.79 -24.27
CA PHE A 206 -9.06 -12.76 -24.33
C PHE A 206 -9.59 -13.27 -25.69
N LYS A 207 -9.04 -12.80 -26.81
CA LYS A 207 -9.46 -13.26 -28.15
C LYS A 207 -9.25 -14.76 -28.36
N ALA A 208 -8.12 -15.27 -27.88
CA ALA A 208 -7.79 -16.69 -28.00
C ALA A 208 -8.76 -17.57 -27.20
N GLN A 209 -9.15 -17.12 -25.99
CA GLN A 209 -10.10 -17.82 -25.13
C GLN A 209 -11.54 -17.70 -25.62
N TYR A 210 -11.94 -16.51 -26.09
CA TYR A 210 -13.32 -16.18 -26.44
C TYR A 210 -13.40 -15.68 -27.88
N PRO A 211 -13.43 -16.55 -28.90
CA PRO A 211 -13.43 -16.13 -30.31
C PRO A 211 -14.65 -15.33 -30.76
N GLN A 212 -15.73 -15.34 -29.97
CA GLN A 212 -16.95 -14.56 -30.20
C GLN A 212 -17.15 -13.46 -29.14
N GLY A 213 -16.16 -13.25 -28.26
CA GLY A 213 -16.25 -12.26 -27.19
C GLY A 213 -16.31 -10.85 -27.76
N GLU A 214 -17.09 -9.99 -27.12
CA GLU A 214 -17.30 -8.61 -27.53
C GLU A 214 -16.40 -7.65 -26.73
N VAL A 215 -16.06 -6.49 -27.30
CA VAL A 215 -15.16 -5.52 -26.68
C VAL A 215 -15.89 -4.20 -26.47
N LEU A 216 -15.77 -3.59 -25.29
CA LEU A 216 -16.38 -2.29 -25.01
C LEU A 216 -15.98 -1.26 -26.08
N SER A 217 -16.99 -0.71 -26.76
CA SER A 217 -16.81 0.17 -27.90
C SER A 217 -16.29 1.55 -27.49
N THR A 218 -15.43 2.12 -28.34
CA THR A 218 -14.98 3.50 -28.18
C THR A 218 -16.07 4.53 -28.51
N GLN A 219 -17.11 4.12 -29.23
CA GLN A 219 -18.12 4.98 -29.83
C GLN A 219 -17.51 6.19 -30.59
N GLY A 220 -16.36 5.96 -31.24
CA GLY A 220 -15.64 6.98 -32.03
C GLY A 220 -14.81 7.97 -31.22
N ARG A 221 -14.67 7.77 -29.90
CA ARG A 221 -13.75 8.56 -29.04
C ARG A 221 -12.33 7.99 -29.08
N PHE A 222 -11.34 8.85 -28.89
CA PHE A 222 -9.95 8.43 -28.80
C PHE A 222 -9.60 8.07 -27.35
N TYR A 223 -9.10 6.85 -27.15
CA TYR A 223 -8.66 6.31 -25.86
C TYR A 223 -7.20 5.84 -25.90
N GLY A 224 -6.68 5.40 -24.76
CA GLY A 224 -5.33 4.80 -24.66
C GLY A 224 -4.23 5.77 -24.22
N SER A 225 -4.53 7.07 -24.07
CA SER A 225 -3.61 8.00 -23.40
C SER A 225 -3.71 7.85 -21.87
N ASN A 226 -2.56 7.72 -21.23
CA ASN A 226 -2.40 7.54 -19.79
C ASN A 226 -2.05 8.88 -19.11
N PRO A 227 -2.87 9.38 -18.15
CA PRO A 227 -2.56 10.59 -17.40
C PRO A 227 -1.57 10.37 -16.23
N TYR A 228 -1.23 9.11 -15.92
CA TYR A 228 -0.39 8.68 -14.79
C TYR A 228 0.95 8.12 -15.27
N VAL A 229 1.66 8.86 -16.12
CA VAL A 229 2.93 8.41 -16.72
C VAL A 229 3.97 8.12 -15.63
N ASN A 230 4.66 6.99 -15.74
CA ASN A 230 5.66 6.44 -14.79
C ASN A 230 5.11 6.09 -13.40
N TYR A 231 3.80 6.18 -13.17
CA TYR A 231 3.22 5.92 -11.84
C TYR A 231 3.49 4.49 -11.37
N ASP A 232 3.50 3.56 -12.32
CA ASP A 232 3.84 2.15 -12.14
C ASP A 232 5.32 1.83 -11.81
N SER A 233 6.09 2.85 -11.48
CA SER A 233 7.47 2.73 -11.01
C SER A 233 7.75 3.69 -9.86
N SER A 234 6.69 4.31 -9.31
CA SER A 234 6.79 5.31 -8.26
C SER A 234 6.78 4.65 -6.88
N GLU A 235 7.80 4.93 -6.07
CA GLU A 235 7.80 4.54 -4.66
C GLU A 235 6.82 5.39 -3.82
N ARG A 236 6.27 6.46 -4.41
CA ARG A 236 5.36 7.39 -3.74
C ARG A 236 3.96 7.24 -4.34
N PRO A 237 3.02 6.60 -3.63
CA PRO A 237 1.62 6.56 -4.03
C PRO A 237 1.03 7.96 -4.15
N PHE A 238 0.16 8.12 -5.15
CA PHE A 238 -0.54 9.38 -5.35
C PHE A 238 -1.77 9.45 -4.43
N LEU A 239 -1.96 10.58 -3.74
CA LEU A 239 -3.11 10.81 -2.85
C LEU A 239 -3.32 9.72 -1.78
N PHE A 240 -2.22 9.28 -1.16
CA PHE A 240 -2.20 8.32 -0.06
C PHE A 240 -1.85 9.03 1.26
N MET A 241 -2.53 8.68 2.36
CA MET A 241 -2.22 9.20 3.70
C MET A 241 -1.39 8.21 4.50
N GLY A 242 -0.44 8.74 5.28
CA GLY A 242 0.45 7.93 6.08
C GLY A 242 1.59 7.30 5.28
N ALA A 243 2.33 6.40 5.95
CA ALA A 243 3.38 5.63 5.33
C ALA A 243 2.80 4.33 4.72
N PRO A 244 3.11 4.01 3.46
CA PRO A 244 2.81 2.70 2.88
C PRO A 244 3.45 1.57 3.69
N ASP A 245 2.87 0.37 3.60
CA ASP A 245 3.47 -0.84 4.14
C ASP A 245 4.83 -1.13 3.47
N GLY A 246 5.90 -1.15 4.26
CA GLY A 246 7.28 -1.26 3.79
C GLY A 246 7.74 -2.68 3.41
N ARG A 247 6.86 -3.69 3.42
CA ARG A 247 7.25 -5.07 3.05
C ARG A 247 7.57 -5.23 1.57
N LEU A 248 7.01 -4.37 0.71
CA LEU A 248 7.34 -4.25 -0.71
C LEU A 248 7.39 -2.78 -1.13
N MET A 249 7.98 -2.51 -2.29
CA MET A 249 7.82 -1.21 -2.95
C MET A 249 6.33 -0.88 -3.08
N ALA A 250 5.96 0.37 -2.82
CA ALA A 250 4.56 0.78 -2.75
C ALA A 250 3.75 0.38 -4.00
N THR A 251 4.26 0.64 -5.21
CA THR A 251 3.62 0.24 -6.48
C THR A 251 4.09 -1.13 -7.00
N GLU A 252 4.68 -1.98 -6.18
CA GLU A 252 4.89 -3.38 -6.57
C GLU A 252 3.53 -4.00 -6.84
N ARG A 253 3.41 -4.73 -7.96
CA ARG A 253 2.17 -5.44 -8.26
C ARG A 253 2.10 -6.71 -7.46
N VAL A 254 0.94 -6.95 -6.88
CA VAL A 254 0.62 -8.21 -6.23
C VAL A 254 -0.68 -8.77 -6.81
N LEU A 255 -0.77 -10.09 -6.92
CA LEU A 255 -2.04 -10.79 -7.07
C LEU A 255 -2.61 -11.00 -5.66
N GLY A 256 -3.51 -10.11 -5.25
CA GLY A 256 -4.16 -10.15 -3.94
C GLY A 256 -5.40 -11.05 -3.96
N ALA A 257 -5.58 -11.89 -2.96
CA ALA A 257 -6.74 -12.78 -2.85
C ALA A 257 -7.27 -12.88 -1.41
N ALA A 258 -8.58 -13.08 -1.30
CA ALA A 258 -9.29 -13.34 -0.06
C ALA A 258 -9.87 -14.77 -0.08
N ILE A 259 -9.36 -15.65 0.77
CA ILE A 259 -9.81 -17.05 0.88
C ILE A 259 -10.29 -17.31 2.31
N GLY A 260 -11.60 -17.17 2.53
CA GLY A 260 -12.16 -17.12 3.88
C GLY A 260 -11.61 -15.91 4.63
N ASP A 261 -11.05 -16.14 5.81
CA ASP A 261 -10.42 -15.08 6.63
C ASP A 261 -8.95 -14.82 6.25
N VAL A 262 -8.36 -15.65 5.38
CA VAL A 262 -6.98 -15.47 4.94
C VAL A 262 -6.91 -14.41 3.84
N ARG A 263 -6.00 -13.46 4.01
CA ARG A 263 -5.57 -12.52 2.97
C ARG A 263 -4.18 -12.91 2.52
N VAL A 264 -4.01 -13.12 1.23
CA VAL A 264 -2.72 -13.49 0.62
C VAL A 264 -2.41 -12.54 -0.52
N ALA A 265 -1.13 -12.28 -0.75
CA ALA A 265 -0.65 -11.57 -1.91
C ALA A 265 0.56 -12.29 -2.51
N TYR A 266 0.54 -12.48 -3.82
CA TYR A 266 1.67 -13.02 -4.59
C TYR A 266 2.33 -11.90 -5.39
N PRO A 267 3.57 -11.49 -5.10
CA PRO A 267 4.25 -10.44 -5.85
C PRO A 267 4.45 -10.84 -7.31
N PHE A 268 4.19 -9.92 -8.24
CA PHE A 268 4.34 -10.16 -9.67
C PHE A 268 5.80 -10.44 -10.03
N ALA A 269 6.77 -9.82 -9.36
CA ALA A 269 8.19 -10.16 -9.54
C ALA A 269 8.47 -11.65 -9.26
N VAL A 270 7.92 -12.18 -8.16
CA VAL A 270 8.07 -13.60 -7.78
C VAL A 270 7.33 -14.51 -8.77
N LEU A 271 6.11 -14.12 -9.17
CA LEU A 271 5.32 -14.88 -10.12
C LEU A 271 5.93 -14.90 -11.52
N ALA A 272 6.56 -13.80 -11.98
CA ALA A 272 7.23 -13.73 -13.27
C ALA A 272 8.45 -14.66 -13.35
N GLU A 273 9.16 -14.85 -12.23
CA GLU A 273 10.28 -15.79 -12.14
C GLU A 273 9.80 -17.24 -12.03
N SER A 274 8.77 -17.50 -11.22
CA SER A 274 8.30 -18.85 -10.92
C SER A 274 7.37 -19.41 -12.00
N VAL A 275 6.63 -18.53 -12.70
CA VAL A 275 5.54 -18.78 -13.66
C VAL A 275 4.33 -19.49 -13.04
N VAL A 276 4.56 -20.47 -12.18
CA VAL A 276 3.54 -21.22 -11.46
C VAL A 276 3.95 -21.41 -10.01
N VAL A 277 3.02 -21.15 -9.10
CA VAL A 277 3.17 -21.41 -7.67
C VAL A 277 2.05 -22.35 -7.22
N ASN A 278 2.42 -23.57 -6.84
CA ASN A 278 1.51 -24.49 -6.17
C ASN A 278 1.56 -24.20 -4.66
N ASP A 279 0.42 -23.89 -4.07
CA ASP A 279 0.34 -23.45 -2.68
C ASP A 279 -0.86 -24.12 -1.97
N ARG A 280 -0.90 -23.97 -0.65
CA ARG A 280 -2.01 -24.43 0.17
C ARG A 280 -2.41 -23.37 1.19
N LEU A 281 -3.59 -22.79 1.00
CA LEU A 281 -4.12 -21.69 1.79
C LEU A 281 -5.50 -22.03 2.35
N ALA A 282 -5.73 -21.78 3.65
CA ALA A 282 -7.01 -22.04 4.31
C ALA A 282 -7.59 -23.43 3.98
N GLU A 283 -6.71 -24.45 4.03
CA GLU A 283 -6.98 -25.86 3.65
C GLU A 283 -7.27 -26.14 2.17
N ARG A 284 -7.33 -25.11 1.31
CA ARG A 284 -7.50 -25.25 -0.15
C ARG A 284 -6.16 -25.42 -0.84
N ASP A 285 -6.12 -26.34 -1.81
CA ASP A 285 -5.02 -26.49 -2.74
C ASP A 285 -5.19 -25.48 -3.87
N VAL A 286 -4.24 -24.55 -4.02
CA VAL A 286 -4.35 -23.46 -4.99
C VAL A 286 -3.14 -23.41 -5.92
N VAL A 287 -3.34 -22.87 -7.11
CA VAL A 287 -2.26 -22.58 -8.06
C VAL A 287 -2.35 -21.14 -8.54
N ALA A 288 -1.30 -20.36 -8.31
CA ALA A 288 -1.12 -19.06 -8.94
C ALA A 288 -0.36 -19.24 -10.24
N ILE A 289 -0.89 -18.68 -11.32
CA ILE A 289 -0.33 -18.74 -12.68
C ILE A 289 0.01 -17.34 -13.12
N TRP A 290 1.17 -17.18 -13.76
CA TRP A 290 1.57 -15.94 -14.43
C TRP A 290 1.99 -16.21 -15.87
N GLN A 291 1.65 -15.28 -16.76
CA GLN A 291 2.10 -15.28 -18.14
C GLN A 291 2.44 -13.85 -18.59
N PRO A 292 3.41 -13.65 -19.50
CA PRO A 292 3.59 -12.35 -20.15
C PRO A 292 2.42 -12.07 -21.10
N GLY A 293 2.31 -10.84 -21.59
CA GLY A 293 1.35 -10.48 -22.63
C GLY A 293 0.32 -9.44 -22.22
N ALA A 294 0.56 -8.68 -21.15
CA ALA A 294 -0.30 -7.57 -20.75
C ALA A 294 0.55 -6.34 -20.42
N PHE A 295 0.29 -5.24 -21.12
CA PHE A 295 0.97 -3.97 -20.87
C PHE A 295 0.43 -3.28 -19.62
N SER A 296 1.30 -2.52 -18.96
CA SER A 296 0.86 -1.59 -17.93
C SER A 296 -0.07 -0.53 -18.50
N ALA A 297 -1.15 -0.22 -17.79
CA ALA A 297 -1.98 0.95 -18.11
C ALA A 297 -1.39 2.28 -17.60
N LEU A 298 -0.29 2.23 -16.84
CA LEU A 298 0.16 3.29 -15.93
C LEU A 298 1.67 3.60 -16.07
N ASP A 299 2.28 3.18 -17.17
CA ASP A 299 3.72 3.32 -17.45
C ASP A 299 3.98 4.42 -18.49
N ALA A 300 3.82 4.13 -19.79
CA ALA A 300 4.05 5.12 -20.85
C ALA A 300 2.85 6.06 -21.05
N ALA A 301 3.06 7.17 -21.78
CA ALA A 301 2.00 8.13 -22.12
C ALA A 301 0.88 7.54 -23.00
N HIS A 302 1.23 6.55 -23.82
CA HIS A 302 0.27 5.72 -24.51
C HIS A 302 0.40 4.27 -24.03
N ILE A 303 -0.73 3.65 -23.66
CA ILE A 303 -0.76 2.33 -23.02
C ILE A 303 -0.17 1.23 -23.93
N ASP A 304 -0.34 1.36 -25.23
CA ASP A 304 0.23 0.45 -26.25
C ASP A 304 1.77 0.51 -26.38
N GLN A 305 2.40 1.52 -25.77
CA GLN A 305 3.85 1.70 -25.72
C GLN A 305 4.44 1.35 -24.34
N SER A 306 3.59 0.91 -23.41
CA SER A 306 4.00 0.58 -22.04
C SER A 306 4.72 -0.77 -21.98
N ARG A 307 5.51 -0.96 -20.93
CA ARG A 307 6.16 -2.25 -20.64
C ARG A 307 5.15 -3.36 -20.41
N ASP A 308 5.54 -4.58 -20.76
CA ASP A 308 4.82 -5.80 -20.38
C ASP A 308 5.01 -6.04 -18.87
N VAL A 309 3.90 -6.12 -18.16
CA VAL A 309 3.85 -6.39 -16.72
C VAL A 309 3.30 -7.78 -16.43
N GLY A 310 2.91 -8.51 -17.48
CA GLY A 310 2.28 -9.81 -17.40
C GLY A 310 0.88 -9.77 -16.77
N MET A 311 0.31 -10.96 -16.70
CA MET A 311 -1.02 -11.23 -16.19
C MET A 311 -0.94 -12.41 -15.24
N ALA A 312 -1.74 -12.39 -14.18
CA ALA A 312 -1.75 -13.43 -13.18
C ALA A 312 -3.19 -13.80 -12.78
N ALA A 313 -3.37 -15.06 -12.40
CA ALA A 313 -4.66 -15.58 -11.93
C ALA A 313 -4.43 -16.67 -10.87
N LEU A 314 -5.44 -16.89 -10.03
CA LEU A 314 -5.43 -17.87 -8.95
C LEU A 314 -6.57 -18.86 -9.13
N PHE A 315 -6.28 -20.14 -8.97
CA PHE A 315 -7.25 -21.21 -9.16
C PHE A 315 -7.21 -22.23 -8.03
N ASP A 316 -8.34 -22.88 -7.78
CA ASP A 316 -8.36 -24.17 -7.11
C ASP A 316 -7.75 -25.21 -8.06
N ARG A 317 -6.77 -25.98 -7.56
CA ARG A 317 -6.07 -27.00 -8.36
C ARG A 317 -6.70 -28.39 -8.25
N GLN A 318 -7.90 -28.51 -7.68
CA GLN A 318 -8.67 -29.75 -7.66
C GLN A 318 -9.55 -29.87 -8.92
N VAL A 319 -9.33 -30.94 -9.68
CA VAL A 319 -10.12 -31.29 -10.88
C VAL A 319 -10.57 -32.74 -10.77
N ASP A 320 -11.88 -32.99 -10.88
CA ASP A 320 -12.48 -34.33 -10.76
C ASP A 320 -12.03 -35.12 -9.51
N GLY A 321 -11.86 -34.42 -8.38
CA GLY A 321 -11.42 -35.00 -7.11
C GLY A 321 -9.93 -35.35 -7.04
N ARG A 322 -9.12 -34.93 -8.02
CA ARG A 322 -7.65 -35.03 -8.01
C ARG A 322 -7.05 -33.64 -7.77
N THR A 323 -6.11 -33.54 -6.84
CA THR A 323 -5.27 -32.34 -6.71
C THR A 323 -4.16 -32.40 -7.76
N LEU A 324 -4.14 -31.44 -8.68
CA LEU A 324 -3.12 -31.34 -9.73
C LEU A 324 -1.90 -30.56 -9.24
N ALA A 325 -0.71 -30.97 -9.64
CA ALA A 325 0.53 -30.24 -9.43
C ALA A 325 1.01 -29.65 -10.76
N PHE A 326 1.23 -28.35 -10.81
CA PHE A 326 1.57 -27.65 -12.04
C PHE A 326 3.05 -27.32 -12.12
N GLY A 327 3.60 -27.37 -13.33
CA GLY A 327 4.95 -26.95 -13.65
C GLY A 327 5.02 -26.28 -15.02
N VAL A 328 6.24 -25.96 -15.45
CA VAL A 328 6.51 -25.43 -16.78
C VAL A 328 7.34 -26.43 -17.56
N GLU A 329 6.85 -26.85 -18.72
CA GLU A 329 7.54 -27.73 -19.67
C GLU A 329 7.51 -27.09 -21.06
N ASP A 330 8.68 -26.94 -21.69
CA ASP A 330 8.83 -26.28 -23.00
C ASP A 330 8.12 -24.91 -23.12
N GLY A 331 8.09 -24.16 -22.02
CA GLY A 331 7.44 -22.84 -21.93
C GLY A 331 5.91 -22.89 -21.81
N GLN A 332 5.32 -24.07 -21.64
CA GLN A 332 3.90 -24.28 -21.42
C GLN A 332 3.63 -24.66 -19.96
N ILE A 333 2.47 -24.28 -19.44
CA ILE A 333 2.04 -24.68 -18.10
C ILE A 333 1.39 -26.06 -18.21
N VAL A 334 1.93 -27.04 -17.48
CA VAL A 334 1.55 -28.45 -17.59
C VAL A 334 1.26 -29.02 -16.21
N ASP A 335 0.20 -29.82 -16.07
CA ASP A 335 -0.01 -30.60 -14.85
C ASP A 335 0.76 -31.93 -14.88
N ALA A 336 1.34 -32.32 -13.75
CA ALA A 336 2.20 -33.49 -13.62
C ALA A 336 1.43 -34.81 -13.69
N GLU A 337 0.16 -34.81 -13.31
CA GLU A 337 -0.67 -36.01 -13.20
C GLU A 337 -1.14 -36.53 -14.57
N THR A 338 -1.42 -35.62 -15.50
CA THR A 338 -2.02 -35.96 -16.79
C THR A 338 -1.25 -35.42 -18.00
N GLY A 339 -0.27 -34.54 -17.79
CA GLY A 339 0.48 -33.91 -18.87
C GLY A 339 -0.36 -32.96 -19.71
N SER A 340 -1.47 -32.44 -19.17
CA SER A 340 -2.34 -31.52 -19.90
C SER A 340 -1.80 -30.10 -19.84
N VAL A 341 -2.00 -29.34 -20.91
CA VAL A 341 -1.49 -27.97 -21.05
C VAL A 341 -2.58 -26.97 -20.70
N TRP A 342 -2.26 -25.96 -19.88
CA TRP A 342 -3.22 -24.99 -19.35
C TRP A 342 -2.86 -23.56 -19.73
N ASN A 343 -3.88 -22.70 -19.90
CA ASN A 343 -3.71 -21.28 -20.20
C ASN A 343 -3.99 -20.38 -18.98
N ILE A 344 -3.81 -19.05 -19.12
CA ILE A 344 -4.06 -18.08 -18.03
C ILE A 344 -5.50 -18.07 -17.50
N PHE A 345 -6.47 -18.60 -18.26
CA PHE A 345 -7.86 -18.70 -17.81
C PHE A 345 -8.13 -19.99 -17.04
N GLY A 346 -7.10 -20.82 -16.80
CA GLY A 346 -7.28 -22.13 -16.17
C GLY A 346 -8.02 -23.11 -17.06
N SER A 347 -8.07 -22.88 -18.38
CA SER A 347 -8.62 -23.84 -19.34
C SER A 347 -7.51 -24.76 -19.85
N SER A 348 -7.78 -26.06 -19.84
CA SER A 348 -6.90 -27.05 -20.46
C SER A 348 -7.08 -27.03 -21.98
N THR A 349 -5.99 -26.80 -22.70
CA THR A 349 -5.96 -26.62 -24.16
C THR A 349 -5.58 -27.90 -24.91
N SER A 350 -4.90 -28.84 -24.25
CA SER A 350 -4.51 -30.13 -24.81
C SER A 350 -4.14 -31.13 -23.72
N GLY A 351 -4.03 -32.42 -24.05
CA GLY A 351 -3.75 -33.49 -23.10
C GLY A 351 -4.99 -34.29 -22.70
N GLU A 352 -4.89 -35.06 -21.61
CA GLU A 352 -6.00 -35.88 -21.09
C GLU A 352 -7.20 -35.03 -20.68
N LEU A 353 -6.94 -33.86 -20.09
CA LEU A 353 -7.93 -32.95 -19.54
C LEU A 353 -8.35 -31.87 -20.52
N ALA A 354 -8.06 -31.99 -21.83
CA ALA A 354 -8.41 -30.98 -22.81
C ALA A 354 -9.90 -30.58 -22.74
N GLY A 355 -10.16 -29.28 -22.56
CA GLY A 355 -11.49 -28.71 -22.35
C GLY A 355 -11.94 -28.63 -20.88
N ALA A 356 -11.17 -29.17 -19.94
CA ALA A 356 -11.41 -28.97 -18.50
C ALA A 356 -11.10 -27.53 -18.10
N GLN A 357 -11.72 -27.10 -17.00
CA GLN A 357 -11.65 -25.75 -16.47
C GLN A 357 -11.33 -25.81 -14.98
N LEU A 358 -10.28 -25.09 -14.57
CA LEU A 358 -10.02 -24.86 -13.15
C LEU A 358 -11.04 -23.89 -12.57
N GLN A 359 -11.42 -24.10 -11.31
CA GLN A 359 -12.27 -23.15 -10.60
C GLN A 359 -11.44 -21.92 -10.22
N ALA A 360 -11.80 -20.76 -10.78
CA ALA A 360 -11.17 -19.49 -10.44
C ALA A 360 -11.41 -19.12 -8.97
N ILE A 361 -10.39 -18.59 -8.33
CA ILE A 361 -10.47 -17.92 -7.03
C ILE A 361 -10.41 -16.42 -7.29
N ASN A 362 -11.30 -15.66 -6.66
CA ASN A 362 -11.32 -14.20 -6.78
C ASN A 362 -9.99 -13.62 -6.28
N ALA A 363 -9.15 -13.24 -7.24
CA ALA A 363 -7.83 -12.70 -7.02
C ALA A 363 -7.55 -11.67 -8.12
N PHE A 364 -7.07 -10.50 -7.74
CA PHE A 364 -6.92 -9.37 -8.65
C PHE A 364 -5.53 -8.75 -8.51
N PRO A 365 -4.96 -8.22 -9.61
CA PRO A 365 -3.78 -7.38 -9.51
C PRO A 365 -4.10 -6.13 -8.69
N HIS A 366 -3.19 -5.75 -7.80
CA HIS A 366 -3.21 -4.51 -7.04
C HIS A 366 -1.81 -3.95 -6.93
N PHE A 367 -1.67 -2.64 -6.71
CA PHE A 367 -0.44 -2.11 -6.11
C PHE A 367 -0.40 -2.46 -4.62
N TRP A 368 0.78 -2.81 -4.12
CA TRP A 368 0.99 -3.28 -2.77
C TRP A 368 0.46 -2.30 -1.72
N PHE A 369 0.77 -1.01 -1.86
CA PHE A 369 0.35 0.01 -0.89
C PHE A 369 -1.17 0.03 -0.70
N ALA A 370 -1.94 -0.12 -1.79
CA ALA A 370 -3.39 -0.07 -1.75
C ALA A 370 -3.94 -1.34 -1.10
N TRP A 371 -3.45 -2.52 -1.52
CA TRP A 371 -3.86 -3.80 -0.93
C TRP A 371 -3.55 -3.87 0.57
N ALA A 372 -2.31 -3.55 0.96
CA ALA A 372 -1.86 -3.63 2.34
C ALA A 372 -2.57 -2.62 3.25
N ALA A 373 -3.01 -1.48 2.73
CA ALA A 373 -3.80 -0.52 3.52
C ALA A 373 -5.18 -1.07 3.94
N PHE A 374 -5.78 -1.96 3.14
CA PHE A 374 -7.03 -2.64 3.53
C PHE A 374 -6.80 -3.97 4.25
N TYR A 375 -5.67 -4.63 3.98
CA TYR A 375 -5.34 -5.95 4.52
C TYR A 375 -3.90 -5.99 5.08
N PRO A 376 -3.61 -5.29 6.19
CA PRO A 376 -2.25 -5.18 6.73
C PRO A 376 -1.68 -6.53 7.18
N ASP A 377 -2.52 -7.46 7.63
CA ASP A 377 -2.08 -8.80 8.05
C ASP A 377 -1.93 -9.80 6.88
N THR A 378 -1.85 -9.30 5.65
CA THR A 378 -1.70 -10.14 4.45
C THR A 378 -0.49 -11.06 4.55
N LEU A 379 -0.70 -12.34 4.30
CA LEU A 379 0.36 -13.31 4.05
C LEU A 379 0.99 -13.01 2.69
N LEU A 380 2.24 -12.57 2.70
CA LEU A 380 2.97 -12.24 1.49
C LEU A 380 3.80 -13.44 1.04
N TYR A 381 3.47 -14.00 -0.13
CA TYR A 381 4.17 -15.20 -0.62
C TYR A 381 5.64 -14.89 -0.92
N GLY A 382 6.54 -15.75 -0.46
CA GLY A 382 7.99 -15.58 -0.62
C GLY A 382 8.61 -14.55 0.34
N TYR A 383 7.81 -13.82 1.12
CA TYR A 383 8.32 -12.90 2.13
C TYR A 383 8.63 -13.63 3.44
N GLN A 384 9.85 -13.44 3.92
CA GLN A 384 10.25 -13.82 5.27
C GLN A 384 10.26 -12.52 6.09
N PRO A 385 9.45 -12.40 7.16
CA PRO A 385 9.55 -11.24 8.03
C PRO A 385 10.96 -11.15 8.62
N PRO A 386 11.46 -9.94 8.91
CA PRO A 386 12.75 -9.79 9.59
C PRO A 386 12.73 -10.62 10.88
N SER A 387 13.86 -11.25 11.19
CA SER A 387 13.98 -11.97 12.45
C SER A 387 13.74 -11.02 13.63
N ALA A 388 13.35 -11.55 14.79
CA ALA A 388 13.20 -10.73 16.00
C ALA A 388 14.49 -9.96 16.35
N GLU A 389 15.67 -10.54 16.03
CA GLU A 389 16.97 -9.87 16.18
C GLU A 389 17.12 -8.70 15.19
N THR A 390 16.70 -8.88 13.93
CA THR A 390 16.69 -7.81 12.93
C THR A 390 15.75 -6.68 13.35
N MET A 391 14.53 -7.00 13.81
CA MET A 391 13.59 -6.01 14.31
C MET A 391 14.15 -5.25 15.52
N ALA A 392 14.73 -5.97 16.49
CA ALA A 392 15.35 -5.34 17.65
C ALA A 392 16.48 -4.36 17.25
N ARG A 393 17.23 -4.64 16.19
CA ARG A 393 18.25 -3.72 15.68
C ARG A 393 17.65 -2.53 14.92
N LEU A 394 16.58 -2.71 14.14
CA LEU A 394 15.85 -1.62 13.47
C LEU A 394 15.20 -0.67 14.48
N GLU A 395 14.74 -1.20 15.61
CA GLU A 395 14.13 -0.42 16.69
C GLU A 395 15.15 0.17 17.68
N LEU A 396 16.43 -0.20 17.57
CA LEU A 396 17.48 0.30 18.45
C LEU A 396 17.81 1.77 18.13
N ASP A 397 17.33 2.66 19.00
CA ASP A 397 17.66 4.08 18.95
C ASP A 397 18.93 4.38 19.77
N PRO A 398 19.81 5.27 19.28
CA PRO A 398 20.90 5.83 20.09
C PRO A 398 20.32 6.82 21.11
N ILE A 399 20.75 6.73 22.37
CA ILE A 399 20.22 7.53 23.48
C ILE A 399 21.32 8.41 24.08
N LEU A 400 21.09 9.71 24.13
CA LEU A 400 21.90 10.67 24.88
C LEU A 400 21.16 11.03 26.17
N GLY A 401 21.85 10.93 27.31
CA GLY A 401 21.25 11.11 28.64
C GLY A 401 20.88 9.79 29.32
N ASP A 402 19.93 9.84 30.26
CA ASP A 402 19.51 8.68 31.03
C ASP A 402 18.57 7.78 30.19
N PRO A 403 18.94 6.53 29.86
CA PRO A 403 18.06 5.64 29.10
C PRO A 403 16.74 5.31 29.81
N ASP A 404 16.68 5.48 31.14
CA ASP A 404 15.47 5.25 31.93
C ASP A 404 14.64 6.55 32.14
N ALA A 405 14.99 7.65 31.46
CA ALA A 405 14.23 8.90 31.55
C ALA A 405 12.77 8.70 31.06
N PRO A 406 11.77 9.25 31.77
CA PRO A 406 10.36 9.10 31.42
C PRO A 406 9.96 9.73 30.08
N VAL A 407 10.65 10.79 29.66
CA VAL A 407 10.32 11.51 28.42
C VAL A 407 11.50 11.49 27.45
N THR A 408 11.22 11.13 26.19
CA THR A 408 12.20 11.17 25.10
C THR A 408 11.95 12.37 24.18
N LEU A 409 12.97 13.19 24.01
CA LEU A 409 13.07 14.17 22.93
C LEU A 409 13.67 13.49 21.71
N ILE A 410 12.93 13.38 20.62
CA ILE A 410 13.44 12.76 19.38
C ILE A 410 13.70 13.87 18.36
N GLU A 411 14.91 13.94 17.79
CA GLU A 411 15.18 14.70 16.58
C GLU A 411 15.15 13.78 15.36
N TYR A 412 14.32 14.12 14.37
CA TYR A 412 14.45 13.62 13.02
C TYR A 412 15.32 14.58 12.21
N GLY A 413 16.54 14.14 11.88
CA GLY A 413 17.60 14.98 11.33
C GLY A 413 18.25 14.42 10.06
N ALA A 414 19.07 15.25 9.41
CA ALA A 414 19.90 14.82 8.29
C ALA A 414 21.30 15.43 8.41
N TYR A 415 22.35 14.64 8.22
CA TYR A 415 23.71 15.17 8.34
C TYR A 415 24.05 16.26 7.30
N GLY A 416 23.36 16.32 6.15
CA GLY A 416 23.49 17.39 5.15
C GLY A 416 22.72 18.68 5.47
N CYS A 417 21.94 18.73 6.56
CA CYS A 417 21.09 19.84 6.95
C CYS A 417 21.86 20.91 7.74
N HIS A 418 21.90 22.14 7.23
CA HIS A 418 22.60 23.25 7.89
C HIS A 418 21.91 23.68 9.19
N ALA A 419 20.57 23.61 9.25
CA ALA A 419 19.83 23.93 10.46
C ALA A 419 20.10 22.90 11.57
N CYS A 420 20.12 21.62 11.25
CA CYS A 420 20.42 20.53 12.17
C CYS A 420 21.84 20.67 12.75
N LYS A 421 22.81 20.97 11.87
CA LYS A 421 24.17 21.33 12.30
C LYS A 421 24.20 22.53 13.25
N PHE A 422 23.45 23.60 12.95
CA PHE A 422 23.34 24.75 13.84
C PHE A 422 22.75 24.39 15.21
N TRP A 423 21.69 23.59 15.25
CA TRP A 423 21.09 23.12 16.49
C TRP A 423 22.07 22.32 17.36
N HIS A 424 22.87 21.46 16.72
CA HIS A 424 23.92 20.69 17.36
C HIS A 424 25.06 21.58 17.89
N GLU A 425 25.61 22.48 17.05
CA GLU A 425 26.76 23.32 17.43
C GLU A 425 26.43 24.35 18.53
N GLU A 426 25.18 24.80 18.63
CA GLU A 426 24.73 25.71 19.68
C GLU A 426 24.46 25.00 21.03
N GLY A 427 24.53 23.66 21.08
CA GLY A 427 24.37 22.89 22.32
C GLY A 427 22.95 22.97 22.91
N ILE A 428 21.93 23.13 22.06
CA ILE A 428 20.55 23.39 22.51
C ILE A 428 19.97 22.16 23.23
N VAL A 429 20.23 20.96 22.69
CA VAL A 429 19.73 19.70 23.25
C VAL A 429 20.40 19.43 24.59
N GLU A 430 21.71 19.59 24.68
CA GLU A 430 22.50 19.40 25.89
C GLU A 430 22.04 20.34 27.01
N ALA A 431 21.75 21.61 26.68
CA ALA A 431 21.20 22.56 27.64
C ALA A 431 19.83 22.13 28.18
N LEU A 432 18.97 21.54 27.33
CA LEU A 432 17.68 20.99 27.77
C LEU A 432 17.88 19.75 28.65
N LEU A 433 18.76 18.82 28.27
CA LEU A 433 19.04 17.62 29.08
C LEU A 433 19.61 17.99 30.45
N GLU A 434 20.49 18.99 30.53
CA GLU A 434 21.01 19.53 31.79
C GLU A 434 19.89 20.17 32.64
N GLU A 435 19.00 20.95 32.01
CA GLU A 435 17.88 21.62 32.68
C GLU A 435 16.89 20.62 33.32
N PHE A 436 16.56 19.53 32.61
CA PHE A 436 15.60 18.52 33.08
C PHE A 436 16.22 17.43 33.97
N GLY A 437 17.54 17.43 34.17
CA GLY A 437 18.21 16.69 35.24
C GLY A 437 17.99 15.18 35.24
N GLY A 438 17.97 14.55 34.05
CA GLY A 438 17.76 13.10 33.88
C GLY A 438 16.29 12.68 33.68
N GLN A 439 15.34 13.62 33.74
CA GLN A 439 13.94 13.34 33.41
C GLN A 439 13.66 13.28 31.91
N VAL A 440 14.60 13.75 31.09
CA VAL A 440 14.52 13.73 29.64
C VAL A 440 15.76 13.04 29.09
N ASN A 441 15.57 12.19 28.08
CA ASN A 441 16.63 11.71 27.23
C ASN A 441 16.42 12.15 25.78
N PHE A 442 17.46 11.98 24.97
CA PHE A 442 17.46 12.42 23.58
C PHE A 442 17.78 11.27 22.64
N VAL A 443 17.05 11.21 21.53
CA VAL A 443 17.26 10.26 20.44
C VAL A 443 17.40 11.02 19.13
N TYR A 444 18.34 10.59 18.30
CA TYR A 444 18.47 11.07 16.91
C TYR A 444 18.07 9.98 15.93
N ARG A 445 17.17 10.29 15.00
CA ARG A 445 16.70 9.40 13.92
C ARG A 445 17.00 9.96 12.55
N ASP A 446 17.46 9.10 11.66
CA ASP A 446 18.01 9.48 10.36
C ASP A 446 16.92 9.69 9.30
N ILE A 447 16.82 10.89 8.73
CA ILE A 447 15.95 11.18 7.57
C ILE A 447 16.72 11.91 6.46
N PRO A 448 17.44 11.18 5.58
CA PRO A 448 18.44 11.75 4.66
C PRO A 448 17.85 12.48 3.45
N ILE A 449 16.93 13.42 3.68
CA ILE A 449 16.19 14.17 2.65
C ILE A 449 16.96 15.41 2.13
N ILE A 450 17.98 15.88 2.86
CA ILE A 450 18.80 17.05 2.50
C ILE A 450 20.17 16.56 2.02
N VAL A 451 20.55 16.90 0.79
CA VAL A 451 21.73 16.34 0.10
C VAL A 451 21.76 14.79 0.22
N PRO A 452 20.76 14.08 -0.33
CA PRO A 452 20.51 12.68 0.03
C PRO A 452 21.71 11.73 -0.13
N PRO A 453 22.50 11.77 -1.23
CA PRO A 453 23.66 10.88 -1.34
C PRO A 453 24.72 11.09 -0.26
N TYR A 454 24.85 12.29 0.30
CA TYR A 454 25.76 12.54 1.41
C TYR A 454 25.12 12.11 2.74
N SER A 455 23.90 12.57 3.01
CA SER A 455 23.20 12.28 4.27
C SER A 455 22.95 10.80 4.49
N GLN A 456 22.62 10.06 3.44
CA GLN A 456 22.44 8.60 3.48
C GLN A 456 23.72 7.92 3.97
N ARG A 457 24.87 8.25 3.37
CA ARG A 457 26.16 7.64 3.76
C ARG A 457 26.57 8.04 5.17
N ALA A 458 26.38 9.30 5.54
CA ALA A 458 26.68 9.77 6.89
C ALA A 458 25.83 9.06 7.95
N ALA A 459 24.53 8.90 7.68
CA ALA A 459 23.61 8.12 8.51
C ALA A 459 24.06 6.66 8.65
N GLU A 460 24.38 5.99 7.53
CA GLU A 460 24.87 4.61 7.57
C GLU A 460 26.17 4.46 8.37
N VAL A 461 27.13 5.38 8.24
CA VAL A 461 28.37 5.31 9.03
C VAL A 461 28.11 5.61 10.51
N ALA A 462 27.20 6.52 10.85
CA ALA A 462 26.78 6.75 12.23
C ALA A 462 26.11 5.49 12.83
N GLN A 463 25.23 4.82 12.08
CA GLN A 463 24.63 3.54 12.51
C GLN A 463 25.67 2.42 12.65
N CYS A 464 26.71 2.39 11.81
CA CYS A 464 27.86 1.49 11.99
C CYS A 464 28.64 1.80 13.27
N ALA A 465 28.67 3.06 13.72
CA ALA A 465 29.24 3.42 15.01
C ALA A 465 28.38 2.93 16.19
N LEU A 466 27.05 2.93 16.05
CA LEU A 466 26.14 2.39 17.07
C LEU A 466 26.38 0.90 17.33
N ASP A 467 26.76 0.12 16.32
CA ASP A 467 27.14 -1.29 16.50
C ASP A 467 28.40 -1.46 17.38
N GLN A 468 29.23 -0.43 17.49
CA GLN A 468 30.38 -0.41 18.41
C GLN A 468 29.98 0.02 19.82
N GLY A 469 28.81 0.66 19.97
CA GLY A 469 28.18 1.05 21.23
C GLY A 469 27.50 2.41 21.16
N ASN A 470 26.64 2.69 22.14
CA ASN A 470 25.86 3.93 22.21
C ASN A 470 26.76 5.18 22.28
N GLU A 471 27.83 5.14 23.07
CA GLU A 471 28.78 6.26 23.15
C GLU A 471 29.52 6.50 21.83
N GLN A 472 29.78 5.43 21.07
CA GLN A 472 30.45 5.50 19.77
C GLN A 472 29.54 6.14 18.72
N PHE A 473 28.23 5.87 18.76
CA PHE A 473 27.27 6.60 17.93
C PHE A 473 27.37 8.10 18.17
N TRP A 474 27.28 8.56 19.42
CA TRP A 474 27.31 10.00 19.74
C TRP A 474 28.67 10.62 19.40
N THR A 475 29.76 9.91 19.65
CA THR A 475 31.11 10.35 19.23
C THR A 475 31.19 10.56 17.71
N MET A 476 30.59 9.66 16.93
CA MET A 476 30.54 9.77 15.47
C MET A 476 29.60 10.88 15.02
N HIS A 477 28.41 10.98 15.63
CA HIS A 477 27.41 12.00 15.37
C HIS A 477 28.01 13.41 15.50
N ASP A 478 28.69 13.68 16.63
CA ASP A 478 29.37 14.94 16.91
C ASP A 478 30.47 15.22 15.87
N ALA A 479 31.29 14.20 15.57
CA ALA A 479 32.37 14.34 14.60
C ALA A 479 31.84 14.72 13.21
N ILE A 480 30.77 14.06 12.74
CA ILE A 480 30.17 14.35 11.43
C ILE A 480 29.67 15.80 11.39
N PHE A 481 28.89 16.25 12.38
CA PHE A 481 28.33 17.60 12.34
C PHE A 481 29.40 18.69 12.46
N VAL A 482 30.42 18.49 13.30
CA VAL A 482 31.43 19.51 13.57
C VAL A 482 32.54 19.52 12.52
N GLN A 483 33.01 18.35 12.06
CA GLN A 483 34.28 18.22 11.36
C GLN A 483 34.18 17.79 9.90
N ALA A 484 33.09 17.15 9.46
CA ALA A 484 32.97 16.71 8.08
C ALA A 484 32.74 17.89 7.11
N ASP A 485 33.23 17.78 5.87
CA ASP A 485 32.81 18.68 4.78
C ASP A 485 31.35 18.33 4.39
N GLN A 486 30.42 19.02 5.05
CA GLN A 486 28.99 18.79 4.93
C GLN A 486 28.54 18.83 3.45
N GLY A 487 27.90 17.75 3.01
CA GLY A 487 27.43 17.58 1.63
C GLY A 487 28.48 17.07 0.64
N LYS A 488 29.76 16.94 1.03
CA LYS A 488 30.84 16.50 0.12
C LYS A 488 31.65 15.32 0.61
N ALA A 489 31.88 15.19 1.92
CA ALA A 489 32.76 14.16 2.47
C ALA A 489 32.31 12.76 2.02
N SER A 490 33.24 11.99 1.47
CA SER A 490 33.04 10.60 1.02
C SER A 490 32.79 9.66 2.21
N ALA A 491 32.32 8.45 1.94
CA ALA A 491 32.22 7.43 2.99
C ALA A 491 33.59 7.16 3.63
N GLU A 492 34.66 7.18 2.83
CA GLU A 492 36.04 7.03 3.32
C GLU A 492 36.43 8.16 4.28
N ASP A 493 36.12 9.41 3.92
CA ASP A 493 36.42 10.57 4.76
C ASP A 493 35.69 10.48 6.11
N LEU A 494 34.44 10.01 6.10
CA LEU A 494 33.63 9.79 7.31
C LEU A 494 34.19 8.64 8.17
N ILE A 495 34.60 7.54 7.55
CA ILE A 495 35.22 6.40 8.25
C ILE A 495 36.53 6.82 8.92
N GLN A 496 37.40 7.53 8.20
CA GLN A 496 38.66 8.06 8.76
C GLN A 496 38.42 9.07 9.88
N LEU A 497 37.37 9.88 9.76
CA LEU A 497 36.94 10.80 10.81
C LEU A 497 36.53 10.04 12.09
N GLY A 498 35.76 8.95 11.95
CA GLY A 498 35.43 8.07 13.08
C GLY A 498 36.68 7.44 13.71
N GLY A 499 37.62 6.97 12.90
CA GLY A 499 38.91 6.45 13.38
C GLY A 499 39.72 7.50 14.16
N ALA A 500 39.76 8.75 13.68
CA ALA A 500 40.40 9.86 14.38
C ALA A 500 39.70 10.23 15.70
N ALA A 501 38.39 9.98 15.81
CA ALA A 501 37.60 10.14 17.02
C ALA A 501 37.70 8.93 17.99
N GLY A 502 38.46 7.89 17.64
CA GLY A 502 38.75 6.75 18.51
C GLY A 502 37.88 5.51 18.28
N LEU A 503 37.08 5.48 17.20
CA LEU A 503 36.30 4.31 16.81
C LEU A 503 37.16 3.28 16.07
N ASP A 504 36.69 2.03 15.98
CA ASP A 504 37.31 1.00 15.16
C ASP A 504 37.00 1.27 13.67
N GLU A 505 37.97 1.88 12.98
CA GLU A 505 37.88 2.22 11.56
C GLU A 505 37.64 0.99 10.68
N ALA A 506 38.24 -0.17 11.00
CA ALA A 506 38.09 -1.39 10.22
C ALA A 506 36.67 -1.94 10.34
N ALA A 507 36.09 -1.88 11.54
CA ALA A 507 34.69 -2.25 11.78
C ALA A 507 33.71 -1.30 11.06
N LEU A 508 33.92 0.02 11.12
CA LEU A 508 33.11 1.00 10.38
C LEU A 508 33.10 0.70 8.88
N ARG A 509 34.29 0.50 8.32
CA ARG A 509 34.48 0.17 6.90
C ARG A 509 33.76 -1.11 6.50
N SER A 510 33.97 -2.19 7.25
CA SER A 510 33.33 -3.48 6.96
C SER A 510 31.81 -3.39 7.05
N CYS A 511 31.27 -2.65 8.03
CA CYS A 511 29.85 -2.46 8.20
C CYS A 511 29.22 -1.67 7.04
N TYR A 512 29.86 -0.56 6.64
CA TYR A 512 29.39 0.31 5.57
C TYR A 512 29.47 -0.38 4.20
N GLU A 513 30.58 -1.02 3.87
CA GLU A 513 30.76 -1.72 2.58
C GLU A 513 29.76 -2.89 2.41
N ALA A 514 29.31 -3.49 3.51
CA ALA A 514 28.29 -4.52 3.51
C ALA A 514 26.85 -3.96 3.35
N GLY A 515 26.65 -2.64 3.41
CA GLY A 515 25.33 -2.02 3.36
C GLY A 515 24.46 -2.36 4.58
N THR A 516 25.09 -2.64 5.74
CA THR A 516 24.43 -3.23 6.92
C THR A 516 23.23 -2.40 7.40
N HIS A 517 23.33 -1.07 7.33
CA HIS A 517 22.33 -0.15 7.89
C HIS A 517 21.51 0.62 6.87
N VAL A 518 21.52 0.23 5.61
CA VAL A 518 20.62 0.81 4.59
C VAL A 518 19.16 0.68 5.03
N ALA A 519 18.79 -0.51 5.53
CA ALA A 519 17.44 -0.78 6.03
C ALA A 519 17.11 0.00 7.31
N THR A 520 18.07 0.20 8.22
CA THR A 520 17.89 0.99 9.44
C THR A 520 17.60 2.45 9.13
N VAL A 521 18.37 3.06 8.23
CA VAL A 521 18.15 4.46 7.81
C VAL A 521 16.81 4.60 7.07
N GLN A 522 16.44 3.64 6.24
CA GLN A 522 15.14 3.63 5.59
C GLN A 522 13.99 3.48 6.61
N PHE A 523 14.16 2.63 7.62
CA PHE A 523 13.19 2.43 8.69
C PHE A 523 12.94 3.71 9.47
N ASP A 524 13.98 4.47 9.82
CA ASP A 524 13.86 5.80 10.46
C ASP A 524 13.13 6.80 9.58
N HIS A 525 13.49 6.84 8.29
CA HIS A 525 12.81 7.65 7.29
C HIS A 525 11.32 7.35 7.22
N ASP A 526 10.93 6.08 7.20
CA ASP A 526 9.53 5.68 7.09
C ASP A 526 8.76 5.96 8.39
N ARG A 527 9.38 5.77 9.56
CA ARG A 527 8.83 6.20 10.86
C ARG A 527 8.56 7.71 10.87
N GLY A 528 9.49 8.52 10.40
CA GLY A 528 9.31 9.97 10.31
C GLY A 528 8.24 10.37 9.30
N ALA A 529 8.20 9.70 8.14
CA ALA A 529 7.22 9.95 7.11
C ALA A 529 5.78 9.63 7.58
N ALA A 530 5.61 8.59 8.40
CA ALA A 530 4.35 8.22 9.04
C ALA A 530 3.82 9.29 10.00
N LEU A 531 4.73 10.03 10.65
CA LEU A 531 4.40 11.20 11.50
C LEU A 531 4.17 12.48 10.70
N GLY A 532 4.16 12.41 9.36
CA GLY A 532 3.99 13.58 8.49
C GLY A 532 5.24 14.47 8.39
N ILE A 533 6.41 14.00 8.85
CA ILE A 533 7.65 14.78 8.80
C ILE A 533 8.11 14.93 7.34
N ARG A 534 8.42 16.18 6.96
CA ARG A 534 8.85 16.56 5.60
C ARG A 534 10.04 17.51 5.57
N SER A 535 10.58 17.88 6.73
CA SER A 535 11.70 18.81 6.88
C SER A 535 12.59 18.44 8.07
N THR A 536 13.82 18.93 8.06
CA THR A 536 14.80 18.74 9.14
C THR A 536 15.34 20.09 9.66
N PRO A 537 15.66 20.21 10.96
CA PRO A 537 15.30 19.26 12.02
C PRO A 537 13.80 19.32 12.32
N THR A 538 13.19 18.19 12.67
CA THR A 538 11.85 18.13 13.27
C THR A 538 11.93 17.38 14.58
N PHE A 539 11.37 17.96 15.65
CA PHE A 539 11.39 17.35 16.98
C PHE A 539 10.06 16.67 17.30
N VAL A 540 10.12 15.57 18.03
CA VAL A 540 8.96 14.79 18.47
C VAL A 540 9.05 14.54 19.98
N ILE A 541 7.95 14.79 20.69
CA ILE A 541 7.78 14.54 22.13
C ILE A 541 6.41 13.89 22.32
N GLY A 542 6.32 12.79 23.07
CA GLY A 542 5.04 12.09 23.31
C GLY A 542 4.35 11.62 22.01
N GLY A 543 5.13 11.24 20.99
CA GLY A 543 4.64 10.84 19.67
C GLY A 543 4.08 11.98 18.79
N ARG A 544 4.23 13.24 19.19
CA ARG A 544 3.72 14.41 18.47
C ARG A 544 4.85 15.29 17.95
N THR A 545 4.75 15.77 16.71
CA THR A 545 5.70 16.72 16.13
C THR A 545 5.56 18.11 16.77
N ILE A 546 6.68 18.80 16.94
CA ILE A 546 6.71 20.18 17.47
C ILE A 546 6.86 21.17 16.30
N ASP A 547 5.76 21.84 15.95
CA ASP A 547 5.75 22.87 14.91
C ASP A 547 6.51 24.12 15.35
N GLY A 548 7.37 24.65 14.47
CA GLY A 548 8.13 25.87 14.76
C GLY A 548 9.06 25.73 15.97
N ALA A 549 9.77 24.60 16.07
CA ALA A 549 10.65 24.29 17.18
C ALA A 549 11.63 25.44 17.51
N SER A 550 11.67 25.79 18.80
CA SER A 550 12.62 26.70 19.43
C SER A 550 13.00 26.12 20.80
N PRO A 551 14.09 26.57 21.43
CA PRO A 551 14.43 26.13 22.78
C PRO A 551 13.27 26.31 23.78
N GLU A 552 12.50 27.39 23.65
CA GLU A 552 11.33 27.66 24.50
C GLU A 552 10.16 26.72 24.22
N SER A 553 9.86 26.43 22.94
CA SER A 553 8.75 25.54 22.61
C SER A 553 9.05 24.08 22.98
N LEU A 554 10.29 23.63 22.81
CA LEU A 554 10.73 22.32 23.28
C LEU A 554 10.67 22.21 24.80
N ARG A 555 11.18 23.21 25.53
CA ARG A 555 11.07 23.24 27.00
C ARG A 555 9.62 23.15 27.47
N ALA A 556 8.73 23.94 26.86
CA ALA A 556 7.32 23.93 27.22
C ALA A 556 6.65 22.58 26.93
N ALA A 557 6.97 21.96 25.79
CA ALA A 557 6.45 20.65 25.42
C ALA A 557 6.97 19.52 26.33
N LEU A 558 8.26 19.53 26.68
CA LEU A 558 8.86 18.58 27.61
C LEU A 558 8.22 18.68 29.00
N GLN A 559 8.04 19.90 29.52
CA GLN A 559 7.37 20.09 30.81
C GLN A 559 5.93 19.59 30.76
N ALA A 560 5.18 19.88 29.69
CA ALA A 560 3.80 19.42 29.55
C ALA A 560 3.68 17.89 29.49
N GLU A 561 4.63 17.21 28.83
CA GLU A 561 4.67 15.76 28.78
C GLU A 561 4.99 15.16 30.16
N LEU A 562 5.98 15.71 30.87
CA LEU A 562 6.33 15.30 32.24
C LEU A 562 5.18 15.51 33.24
N ASP A 563 4.36 16.54 33.05
CA ASP A 563 3.20 16.81 33.91
C ASP A 563 2.03 15.82 33.66
N THR A 564 2.10 15.02 32.59
CA THR A 564 1.05 14.06 32.19
C THR A 564 1.31 12.65 32.72
N GLU A 565 2.55 12.31 33.07
CA GLU A 565 2.95 11.08 33.77
C GLU A 565 2.81 11.18 35.30
#